data_AF-A0A087U8Z3-F1
#
_entry.id   AF-A0A087U8Z3-F1
#
_cell.length_a   1.000
_cell.length_b   1.000
_cell.length_c   1.000
_cell.angle_alpha   90.00
_cell.angle_beta   90.00
_cell.angle_gamma   90.00
#
_symmetry.space_group_name_H-M   'P 1'
#
loop_
_entity.id
_entity.type
_entity.pdbx_description
1 polymer ?
#
loop_
_entity_poly.entity_id
_entity_poly.type
_entity_poly.pdbx_seq_one_letter_code
_entity_poly.pdbx_strand_id
1 'polypeptide(L)'
;MQGMHLAPWKYCHGTVLELSIPEIISNLSYTVKHSPDSCKMHLLERLVWDIRKTGDIIHYWQSEWQDGRRNNIVATFVQSEGGLTRIFPASKSYYLENQMNPS
;
A
#
# COMPACT_ATOMS: atom_id res chain seq x y z
N MET A 1 -2.60 -3.55 -8.46
CA MET A 1 -1.67 -3.13 -7.37
C MET A 1 -1.08 -4.38 -6.73
N GLN A 2 -0.32 -5.19 -7.49
CA GLN A 2 0.33 -6.37 -6.92
C GLN A 2 1.57 -5.92 -6.12
N GLY A 3 1.91 -6.65 -5.06
CA GLY A 3 3.01 -6.28 -4.16
C GLY A 3 2.78 -5.02 -3.34
N MET A 4 1.53 -4.62 -3.09
CA MET A 4 1.18 -3.49 -2.23
C MET A 4 0.27 -3.97 -1.10
N HIS A 5 0.59 -3.60 0.14
CA HIS A 5 -0.20 -3.90 1.33
C HIS A 5 -0.42 -2.63 2.14
N LEU A 6 -1.56 -2.54 2.81
CA LEU A 6 -1.97 -1.40 3.64
C LEU A 6 -2.31 -1.92 5.02
N ALA A 7 -1.83 -1.24 6.05
CA ALA A 7 -2.17 -1.54 7.44
C ALA A 7 -3.68 -1.34 7.74
N PRO A 8 -4.25 -2.04 8.75
CA PRO A 8 -5.67 -2.04 9.14
C PRO A 8 -6.13 -0.74 9.81
N TRP A 9 -5.63 0.40 9.39
CA TRP A 9 -5.92 1.63 10.10
C TRP A 9 -7.37 2.05 9.93
N LYS A 10 -7.91 2.66 10.98
CA LYS A 10 -9.23 3.29 10.96
C LYS A 10 -9.11 4.66 10.27
N TYR A 11 -8.94 4.62 8.94
CA TYR A 11 -8.89 5.83 8.11
C TYR A 11 -10.20 6.61 8.16
N CYS A 12 -11.35 5.93 8.32
CA CYS A 12 -12.65 6.53 8.60
C CYS A 12 -13.38 5.76 9.71
N HIS A 13 -14.36 6.39 10.37
CA HIS A 13 -15.21 5.74 11.37
C HIS A 13 -16.12 4.70 10.69
N GLY A 14 -16.18 3.49 11.22
CA GLY A 14 -17.21 2.51 10.86
C GLY A 14 -16.73 1.11 10.46
N THR A 15 -15.49 0.93 10.01
CA THR A 15 -14.97 -0.40 9.63
C THR A 15 -13.44 -0.46 9.65
N VAL A 16 -12.90 -1.57 10.17
CA VAL A 16 -11.51 -1.98 9.93
C VAL A 16 -11.43 -2.54 8.51
N LEU A 17 -10.37 -2.21 7.78
CA LEU A 17 -10.18 -2.62 6.40
C LEU A 17 -9.79 -4.12 6.35
N GLU A 18 -10.79 -5.00 6.37
CA GLU A 18 -10.66 -6.43 6.07
C GLU A 18 -10.80 -6.73 4.56
N LEU A 19 -10.88 -5.69 3.73
CA LEU A 19 -11.07 -5.77 2.28
C LEU A 19 -9.73 -5.83 1.53
N SER A 20 -9.76 -6.25 0.26
CA SER A 20 -8.59 -6.16 -0.62
C SER A 20 -8.20 -4.71 -0.91
N ILE A 21 -6.94 -4.45 -1.29
CA ILE A 21 -6.43 -3.09 -1.56
C ILE A 21 -7.28 -2.28 -2.56
N PRO A 22 -7.72 -2.84 -3.71
CA PRO A 22 -8.61 -2.12 -4.63
C PRO A 22 -9.94 -1.72 -3.98
N GLU A 23 -10.52 -2.61 -3.17
CA GLU A 23 -11.76 -2.36 -2.43
C GLU A 23 -11.55 -1.30 -1.35
N ILE A 24 -10.43 -1.35 -0.62
CA ILE A 24 -10.03 -0.33 0.36
C ILE A 24 -10.00 1.05 -0.31
N ILE A 25 -9.27 1.20 -1.42
CA ILE A 25 -9.16 2.50 -2.10
C ILE A 25 -10.52 2.98 -2.62
N SER A 26 -11.33 2.09 -3.18
CA SER A 26 -12.68 2.41 -3.64
C SER A 26 -13.57 2.90 -2.50
N ASN A 27 -13.54 2.19 -1.37
CA ASN A 27 -14.36 2.51 -0.20
C ASN A 27 -13.93 3.83 0.45
N LEU A 28 -12.62 4.04 0.63
CA LEU A 28 -12.09 5.31 1.13
C LEU A 28 -12.46 6.47 0.22
N SER A 29 -12.34 6.30 -1.10
CA SER A 29 -12.74 7.33 -2.07
C SER A 29 -14.25 7.65 -1.97
N TYR A 30 -15.09 6.64 -1.83
CA TYR A 30 -16.53 6.80 -1.64
C TYR A 30 -16.85 7.53 -0.32
N THR A 31 -16.26 7.10 0.81
CA THR A 31 -16.53 7.68 2.12
C THR A 31 -16.05 9.12 2.22
N VAL A 32 -14.85 9.44 1.71
CA VAL A 32 -14.34 10.82 1.69
C VAL A 32 -15.26 11.74 0.90
N LYS A 33 -15.86 11.25 -0.19
CA LYS A 33 -16.77 12.03 -1.03
C LYS A 33 -18.14 12.30 -0.36
N HIS A 34 -18.67 11.33 0.40
CA HIS A 34 -20.03 11.42 0.94
C HIS A 34 -20.10 11.80 2.42
N SER A 35 -19.03 11.57 3.18
CA SER A 35 -18.98 11.80 4.63
C SER A 35 -17.55 12.12 5.08
N PRO A 36 -16.95 13.24 4.60
CA PRO A 36 -15.56 13.59 4.88
C PRO A 36 -15.27 13.73 6.38
N ASP A 37 -16.23 14.21 7.18
CA ASP A 37 -16.08 14.38 8.64
C ASP A 37 -15.94 13.05 9.39
N SER A 38 -16.32 11.94 8.76
CA SER A 38 -16.11 10.60 9.32
C SER A 38 -14.66 10.12 9.16
N CYS A 39 -13.83 10.80 8.36
CA CYS A 39 -12.50 10.37 7.99
C CYS A 39 -11.39 11.18 8.67
N LYS A 40 -10.29 10.50 9.00
CA LYS A 40 -9.05 11.11 9.48
C LYS A 40 -8.24 11.61 8.29
N MET A 41 -8.53 12.83 7.83
CA MET A 41 -7.94 13.39 6.61
C MET A 41 -6.40 13.35 6.60
N HIS A 42 -5.75 13.64 7.74
CA HIS A 42 -4.29 13.57 7.85
C HIS A 42 -3.70 12.18 7.55
N LEU A 43 -4.38 11.09 7.95
CA LEU A 43 -3.94 9.74 7.62
C LEU A 43 -4.11 9.43 6.14
N LEU A 44 -5.19 9.90 5.53
CA LEU A 44 -5.45 9.73 4.10
C LEU A 44 -4.45 10.50 3.25
N GLU A 45 -4.15 11.73 3.62
CA GLU A 45 -3.12 12.55 2.95
C GLU A 45 -1.74 11.90 3.06
N ARG A 46 -1.38 11.42 4.26
CA ARG A 46 -0.13 10.67 4.47
C ARG A 46 -0.08 9.41 3.61
N LEU A 47 -1.18 8.66 3.54
CA LEU A 47 -1.28 7.47 2.71
C LEU A 47 -1.09 7.78 1.22
N VAL A 48 -1.76 8.82 0.70
CA VAL A 48 -1.62 9.25 -0.70
C VAL A 48 -0.17 9.66 -0.99
N TRP A 49 0.46 10.38 -0.06
CA TRP A 49 1.86 10.78 -0.18
C TRP A 49 2.79 9.56 -0.20
N ASP A 50 2.58 8.60 0.70
CA ASP A 50 3.36 7.36 0.77
C ASP A 50 3.19 6.51 -0.49
N ILE A 51 1.97 6.39 -1.02
CA ILE A 51 1.72 5.69 -2.29
C ILE A 51 2.54 6.30 -3.41
N ARG A 52 2.61 7.63 -3.50
CA ARG A 52 3.42 8.31 -4.53
C ARG A 52 4.91 8.07 -4.32
N LYS A 53 5.43 8.34 -3.12
CA LYS A 53 6.87 8.24 -2.81
C LYS A 53 7.43 6.84 -2.93
N THR A 54 6.69 5.84 -2.44
CA THR A 54 7.08 4.44 -2.62
C THR A 54 6.93 3.99 -4.08
N GLY A 55 6.11 4.66 -4.89
CA GLY A 55 6.07 4.45 -6.34
C GLY A 55 7.39 4.78 -7.02
N ASP A 56 8.00 5.91 -6.68
CA ASP A 56 9.30 6.33 -7.21
C ASP A 56 10.40 5.30 -6.91
N ILE A 57 10.37 4.72 -5.70
CA ILE A 57 11.29 3.65 -5.27
C ILE A 57 11.10 2.38 -6.12
N ILE A 58 9.86 1.98 -6.39
CA ILE A 58 9.57 0.81 -7.24
C ILE A 58 10.07 1.04 -8.66
N HIS A 59 9.89 2.24 -9.22
CA HIS A 59 10.42 2.59 -10.53
C HIS A 59 11.94 2.52 -10.57
N TYR A 60 12.62 2.99 -9.52
CA TYR A 60 14.06 2.86 -9.40
C TYR A 60 14.50 1.39 -9.38
N TRP A 61 13.87 0.55 -8.55
CA TRP A 61 14.20 -0.88 -8.47
C TRP A 61 13.94 -1.63 -9.78
N GLN A 62 12.91 -1.23 -10.53
CA GLN A 62 12.64 -1.75 -11.86
C GLN A 62 13.78 -1.40 -12.84
N SER A 63 14.30 -0.18 -12.79
CA SER A 63 15.49 0.21 -13.55
C SER A 63 16.70 -0.63 -13.15
N GLU A 64 16.97 -0.79 -11.85
CA GLU A 64 18.12 -1.59 -11.39
C GLU A 64 18.03 -3.05 -11.84
N TRP A 65 16.82 -3.62 -11.86
CA TRP A 65 16.58 -4.96 -12.38
C TRP A 65 16.93 -5.02 -13.86
N GLN A 66 16.41 -4.09 -14.66
CA GLN A 66 16.67 -4.04 -16.11
C GLN A 66 18.16 -3.87 -16.43
N ASP A 67 18.89 -3.13 -15.59
CA ASP A 67 20.34 -2.96 -15.68
C ASP A 67 21.15 -4.18 -15.22
N GLY A 68 20.50 -5.25 -14.73
CA GLY A 68 21.17 -6.42 -14.17
C GLY A 68 21.86 -6.17 -12.83
N ARG A 69 21.55 -5.07 -12.13
CA ARG A 69 22.16 -4.71 -10.84
C ARG A 69 21.55 -5.46 -9.64
N ARG A 70 20.59 -6.36 -9.90
CA ARG A 70 19.83 -7.10 -8.86
C ARG A 70 19.96 -8.63 -8.95
N ASN A 71 20.99 -9.14 -9.63
CA ASN A 71 21.13 -10.57 -9.97
C ASN A 71 21.11 -11.55 -8.78
N ASN A 72 21.31 -11.07 -7.54
CA ASN A 72 21.26 -11.89 -6.31
C ASN A 72 20.21 -11.41 -5.29
N ILE A 73 19.31 -10.52 -5.69
CA ILE A 73 18.28 -9.96 -4.82
C ILE A 73 16.96 -10.67 -5.11
N VAL A 74 16.46 -11.45 -4.15
CA VAL A 74 15.20 -12.20 -4.30
C VAL A 74 14.00 -11.26 -4.29
N ALA A 75 13.96 -10.34 -3.32
CA ALA A 75 12.96 -9.29 -3.21
C ALA A 75 13.51 -8.11 -2.38
N THR A 76 12.97 -6.92 -2.62
CA THR A 76 13.11 -5.75 -1.74
C THR A 76 11.74 -5.26 -1.35
N PHE A 77 11.64 -4.71 -0.15
CA PHE A 77 10.42 -4.06 0.30
C PHE A 77 10.71 -2.69 0.88
N VAL A 78 9.72 -1.82 0.81
CA VAL A 78 9.69 -0.55 1.51
C VAL A 78 8.42 -0.51 2.34
N GLN A 79 8.59 -0.23 3.63
CA GLN A 79 7.50 0.03 4.54
C GLN A 79 7.56 1.52 4.92
N SER A 80 6.45 2.21 4.74
CA SER A 80 6.31 3.60 5.15
C SER A 80 5.59 3.72 6.48
N GLU A 81 5.74 4.88 7.11
CA GLU A 81 5.04 5.15 8.36
C GLU A 81 3.53 5.23 8.19
N GLY A 82 2.99 5.55 7.02
CA GLY A 82 1.56 5.54 6.72
C GLY A 82 0.95 4.15 6.55
N GLY A 83 1.64 3.10 6.98
CA GLY A 83 1.14 1.73 6.96
C GLY A 83 1.17 1.06 5.58
N LEU A 84 1.86 1.66 4.59
CA LEU A 84 2.01 1.08 3.27
C LEU A 84 3.27 0.21 3.20
N THR A 85 3.12 -1.01 2.72
CA THR A 85 4.26 -1.87 2.34
C THR A 85 4.22 -2.11 0.84
N ARG A 86 5.33 -1.91 0.15
CA ARG A 86 5.51 -2.32 -1.25
C ARG A 86 6.63 -3.34 -1.38
N ILE A 87 6.41 -4.39 -2.18
CA ILE A 87 7.35 -5.47 -2.45
C ILE A 87 7.68 -5.50 -3.94
N PHE A 88 8.95 -5.70 -4.25
CA PHE A 88 9.46 -5.86 -5.60
C PHE A 88 10.39 -7.09 -5.70
N PRO A 89 10.23 -7.97 -6.69
CA PRO A 89 9.19 -7.94 -7.70
C PRO A 89 7.85 -8.33 -7.09
N ALA A 90 6.74 -7.87 -7.69
CA ALA A 90 5.40 -8.13 -7.17
C ALA A 90 5.10 -9.64 -7.07
N SER A 91 5.74 -10.48 -7.89
CA SER A 91 5.60 -11.94 -7.80
C SER A 91 6.12 -12.56 -6.50
N LYS A 92 6.83 -11.80 -5.64
CA LYS A 92 7.28 -12.26 -4.32
C LYS A 92 6.35 -11.82 -3.18
N SER A 93 5.21 -11.20 -3.47
CA SER A 93 4.22 -10.82 -2.44
C SER A 93 3.27 -11.93 -2.02
N TYR A 94 3.34 -13.13 -2.62
CA TYR A 94 2.40 -14.22 -2.37
C TYR A 94 2.27 -14.64 -0.89
N TYR A 95 3.33 -14.47 -0.08
CA TYR A 95 3.27 -14.74 1.36
C TYR A 95 2.33 -13.78 2.13
N LEU A 96 2.01 -12.63 1.55
CA LEU A 96 1.16 -11.60 2.15
C LEU A 96 -0.22 -11.48 1.47
N GLU A 97 -0.47 -12.20 0.38
CA GLU A 97 -1.75 -12.11 -0.38
C GLU A 97 -2.95 -12.68 0.38
N ASN A 98 -2.72 -13.61 1.31
CA ASN A 98 -3.76 -14.20 2.17
C ASN A 98 -3.72 -13.69 3.62
N GLN A 99 -2.87 -12.71 3.90
CA GLN A 99 -2.77 -12.11 5.22
C GLN A 99 -3.81 -10.98 5.28
N MET A 100 -4.91 -11.24 5.97
CA MET A 100 -5.79 -10.15 6.41
C MET A 100 -5.00 -9.30 7.41
N ASN A 101 -5.26 -8.00 7.38
CA ASN A 101 -4.70 -7.15 8.41
C ASN A 101 -5.22 -7.59 9.79
N PRO A 102 -4.37 -7.74 10.81
CA PRO A 102 -4.83 -8.06 12.16
C PRO A 102 -5.74 -6.93 12.68
N SER A 103 -6.91 -7.31 13.21
CA SER A 103 -7.92 -6.38 13.71
C SER A 103 -7.53 -5.63 14.98
#